data_AF-A0AB38DXU2-F1
#
_entry.id   AF-A0AB38DXU2-F1
#
_cell.length_a   1.000
_cell.length_b   1.000
_cell.length_c   1.000
_cell.angle_alpha   90.00
_cell.angle_beta   90.00
_cell.angle_gamma   90.00
#
_symmetry.space_group_name_H-M   'P 1'
#
loop_
_entity.id
_entity.type
_entity.pdbx_description
1 polymer ?
#
loop_
_entity_poly.entity_id
_entity_poly.type
_entity_poly.pdbx_seq_one_letter_code
_entity_poly.pdbx_strand_id
1 'polypeptide(L)'
;MHKMQQQLRSLLAAQGEIVRRHNEGQISFRIDAAAFPGEYGLMANETNELVAAHINVKMQTVHLIERYAIGDLSEDMPQLPGEKAAITSAMQHVKQNLSTMNHEIKHLAQAAANGDLLHAVMPSNSNTTSV
;
A
#
# COMPACT_ATOMS: atom_id res chain seq x y z
N MET A 1 23.51 20.82 -31.84
CA MET A 1 23.55 21.13 -30.40
C MET A 1 22.27 21.80 -29.86
N HIS A 2 21.71 22.85 -30.51
CA HIS A 2 20.52 23.55 -29.98
C HIS A 2 19.26 22.67 -29.85
N LYS A 3 18.99 21.79 -30.82
CA LYS A 3 17.84 20.88 -30.78
C LYS A 3 17.87 19.92 -29.58
N MET A 4 19.03 19.33 -29.29
CA MET A 4 19.21 18.44 -28.13
C MET A 4 19.00 19.18 -26.81
N GLN A 5 19.56 20.39 -26.67
CA GLN A 5 19.35 21.22 -25.48
C GLN A 5 17.88 21.61 -25.30
N GLN A 6 17.17 21.89 -26.39
CA GLN A 6 15.75 22.21 -26.36
C GLN A 6 14.90 21.00 -25.92
N GLN A 7 15.20 19.81 -26.45
CA GLN A 7 14.50 18.57 -26.05
C GLN A 7 14.73 18.25 -24.57
N LEU A 8 15.97 18.35 -24.10
CA LEU A 8 16.28 18.14 -22.69
C LEU A 8 15.56 19.14 -21.77
N ARG A 9 15.54 20.44 -22.15
CA ARG A 9 14.81 21.46 -21.38
C ARG A 9 13.30 21.20 -21.35
N SER A 10 12.74 20.71 -22.46
CA SER A 10 11.31 20.37 -22.56
C SER A 10 10.98 19.17 -21.68
N LEU A 11 11.83 18.14 -21.65
CA LEU A 11 11.67 16.97 -20.79
C LEU A 11 11.78 17.34 -19.31
N LEU A 12 12.76 18.18 -18.94
CA LEU A 12 12.90 18.69 -17.57
C LEU A 12 11.67 19.48 -17.11
N ALA A 13 11.08 20.29 -18.01
CA ALA A 13 9.84 21.02 -17.71
C ALA A 13 8.67 20.04 -17.49
N ALA A 14 8.53 19.03 -18.35
CA ALA A 14 7.50 18.00 -18.19
C ALA A 14 7.68 17.19 -16.89
N GLN A 15 8.92 16.88 -16.51
CA GLN A 15 9.24 16.21 -15.26
C GLN A 15 8.95 17.10 -14.03
N GLY A 16 9.19 18.40 -14.13
CA GLY A 16 8.77 19.35 -13.10
C GLY A 16 7.25 19.40 -12.93
N GLU A 17 6.51 19.34 -14.03
CA GLU A 17 5.05 19.38 -14.00
C GLU A 17 4.44 18.12 -13.36
N ILE A 18 4.95 16.91 -13.68
CA ILE A 18 4.44 15.70 -13.01
C ILE A 18 4.70 15.74 -11.50
N VAL A 19 5.86 16.24 -11.06
CA VAL A 19 6.15 16.41 -9.63
C VAL A 19 5.17 17.40 -8.99
N ARG A 20 4.95 18.57 -9.59
CA ARG A 20 4.03 19.58 -9.08
C ARG A 20 2.60 19.02 -8.96
N ARG A 21 2.10 18.38 -10.02
CA ARG A 21 0.76 17.80 -10.09
C ARG A 21 0.56 16.71 -9.04
N HIS A 22 1.54 15.82 -8.85
CA HIS A 22 1.46 14.75 -7.86
C HIS A 22 1.51 15.28 -6.42
N ASN A 23 2.33 16.31 -6.16
CA ASN A 23 2.36 16.98 -4.85
C ASN A 23 1.02 17.69 -4.54
N GLU A 24 0.31 18.16 -5.56
CA GLU A 24 -1.04 18.72 -5.46
C GLU A 24 -2.15 17.66 -5.37
N GLY A 25 -1.80 16.37 -5.29
CA GLY A 25 -2.74 15.25 -5.17
C GLY A 25 -3.28 14.72 -6.50
N GLN A 26 -2.86 15.28 -7.64
CA GLN A 26 -3.29 14.86 -8.98
C GLN A 26 -2.46 13.67 -9.48
N ILE A 27 -2.49 12.57 -8.73
CA ILE A 27 -1.63 11.39 -8.94
C ILE A 27 -1.92 10.62 -10.24
N SER A 28 -3.01 10.94 -10.95
CA SER A 28 -3.34 10.38 -12.27
C SER A 28 -2.57 11.05 -13.42
N PHE A 29 -1.99 12.23 -13.21
CA PHE A 29 -1.28 12.96 -14.25
C PHE A 29 -0.04 12.19 -14.74
N ARG A 30 0.20 12.22 -16.05
CA ARG A 30 1.32 11.57 -16.73
C ARG A 30 1.93 12.52 -17.76
N ILE A 31 3.20 12.33 -18.06
CA ILE A 31 3.88 13.04 -19.16
C ILE A 31 3.33 12.50 -20.49
N ASP A 32 3.01 13.36 -21.44
CA ASP A 32 2.74 12.97 -22.83
C ASP A 32 4.05 12.55 -23.51
N ALA A 33 4.38 11.26 -23.46
CA ALA A 33 5.61 10.72 -24.02
C ALA A 33 5.67 10.87 -25.56
N ALA A 34 4.54 10.92 -26.25
CA ALA A 34 4.49 11.04 -27.71
C ALA A 34 4.96 12.42 -28.20
N ALA A 35 4.96 13.43 -27.32
CA ALA A 35 5.51 14.76 -27.60
C ALA A 35 7.04 14.78 -27.72
N PHE A 36 7.73 13.70 -27.32
CA PHE A 36 9.19 13.62 -27.28
C PHE A 36 9.73 12.56 -28.24
N PRO A 37 10.62 12.91 -29.20
CA PRO A 37 11.16 11.97 -30.17
C PRO A 37 12.27 11.10 -29.57
N GLY A 38 12.29 9.82 -29.95
CA GLY A 38 13.38 8.88 -29.63
C GLY A 38 13.57 8.66 -28.14
N GLU A 39 14.82 8.65 -27.69
CA GLU A 39 15.22 8.39 -26.28
C GLU A 39 14.53 9.31 -25.26
N TYR A 40 14.15 10.54 -25.65
CA TYR A 40 13.43 11.44 -24.76
C TYR A 40 12.00 10.98 -24.46
N GLY A 41 11.33 10.39 -25.46
CA GLY A 41 10.01 9.78 -25.29
C GLY A 41 10.09 8.50 -24.45
N LEU A 42 11.16 7.73 -24.62
CA LEU A 42 11.44 6.57 -23.76
C LEU A 42 11.60 7.00 -22.29
N MET A 43 12.41 8.01 -22.00
CA MET A 43 12.59 8.53 -20.63
C MET A 43 11.28 9.04 -20.01
N ALA A 44 10.45 9.73 -20.81
CA ALA A 44 9.13 10.18 -20.36
C ALA A 44 8.22 8.99 -20.02
N ASN A 45 8.24 7.93 -20.84
CA ASN A 45 7.47 6.72 -20.60
C ASN A 45 7.97 5.94 -19.36
N GLU A 46 9.28 5.75 -19.22
CA GLU A 46 9.88 5.10 -18.04
C GLU A 46 9.54 5.86 -16.74
N THR A 47 9.52 7.19 -16.78
CA THR A 47 9.06 8.01 -15.66
C THR A 47 7.60 7.73 -15.31
N ASN A 48 6.72 7.66 -16.32
CA ASN A 48 5.32 7.32 -16.14
C ASN A 48 5.12 5.92 -15.54
N GLU A 49 5.88 4.93 -16.02
CA GLU A 49 5.84 3.54 -15.57
C GLU A 49 6.30 3.42 -14.12
N LEU A 50 7.41 4.08 -13.75
CA LEU A 50 7.91 4.10 -12.38
C LEU A 50 6.86 4.68 -11.42
N VAL A 51 6.29 5.83 -11.77
CA VAL A 51 5.24 6.48 -10.98
C VAL A 51 4.00 5.58 -10.84
N ALA A 52 3.56 4.97 -11.95
CA ALA A 52 2.42 4.05 -11.93
C ALA A 52 2.68 2.83 -11.03
N ALA A 53 3.88 2.25 -11.07
CA ALA A 53 4.23 1.10 -10.24
C ALA A 53 4.14 1.41 -8.73
N HIS A 54 4.52 2.62 -8.31
CA HIS A 54 4.36 3.06 -6.93
C HIS A 54 2.90 3.34 -6.56
N ILE A 55 2.14 3.97 -7.45
CA ILE A 55 0.72 4.25 -7.22
C ILE A 55 -0.09 2.96 -7.09
N ASN A 56 0.17 1.96 -7.94
CA ASN A 56 -0.54 0.69 -7.91
C ASN A 56 -0.41 0.00 -6.55
N VAL A 57 0.80 -0.06 -5.99
CA VAL A 57 1.02 -0.63 -4.65
C VAL A 57 0.28 0.19 -3.59
N LYS A 58 0.38 1.52 -3.62
CA LYS A 58 -0.33 2.40 -2.66
C LYS A 58 -1.84 2.19 -2.70
N MET A 59 -2.44 2.17 -3.89
CA MET A 59 -3.89 2.01 -4.05
C MET A 59 -4.36 0.62 -3.64
N GLN A 60 -3.57 -0.41 -3.90
CA GLN A 60 -3.86 -1.76 -3.41
C GLN A 60 -3.83 -1.83 -1.88
N THR A 61 -2.85 -1.18 -1.24
CA THR A 61 -2.81 -1.07 0.23
C THR A 61 -4.04 -0.33 0.77
N VAL A 62 -4.43 0.79 0.16
CA VAL A 62 -5.64 1.54 0.56
C VAL A 62 -6.89 0.67 0.46
N HIS A 63 -7.09 -0.02 -0.67
CA HIS A 63 -8.21 -0.96 -0.86
C HIS A 63 -8.30 -2.02 0.24
N LEU A 64 -7.17 -2.65 0.59
CA LEU A 64 -7.15 -3.65 1.66
C LEU A 64 -7.44 -3.05 3.03
N ILE A 65 -6.94 -1.84 3.32
CA ILE A 65 -7.26 -1.13 4.56
C ILE A 65 -8.76 -0.86 4.66
N GLU A 66 -9.41 -0.41 3.58
CA GLU A 66 -10.86 -0.14 3.56
C GLU A 66 -11.67 -1.40 3.87
N ARG A 67 -11.31 -2.55 3.30
CA ARG A 67 -11.98 -3.82 3.59
C ARG A 67 -11.72 -4.31 5.00
N TYR A 68 -10.48 -4.22 5.47
CA TYR A 68 -10.13 -4.61 6.83
C TYR A 68 -10.86 -3.75 7.87
N ALA A 69 -11.05 -2.45 7.59
CA ALA A 69 -11.75 -1.53 8.47
C ALA A 69 -13.24 -1.87 8.66
N ILE A 70 -13.88 -2.52 7.69
CA ILE A 70 -15.25 -3.04 7.79
C ILE A 70 -15.32 -4.50 8.24
N GLY A 71 -14.18 -5.08 8.64
CA GLY A 71 -14.08 -6.46 9.13
C GLY A 71 -13.99 -7.52 8.03
N ASP A 72 -13.93 -7.14 6.76
CA ASP A 72 -13.70 -8.07 5.66
C ASP A 72 -12.20 -8.37 5.52
N LEU A 73 -11.79 -9.50 6.12
CA LEU A 73 -10.41 -9.98 6.09
C LEU A 73 -10.19 -11.06 5.01
N SER A 74 -11.00 -11.10 3.95
CA SER A 74 -11.00 -12.23 2.99
C SER A 74 -9.88 -12.21 1.95
N GLU A 75 -9.26 -11.06 1.65
CA GLU A 75 -8.08 -11.00 0.75
C GLU A 75 -6.82 -10.68 1.56
N ASP A 76 -5.69 -10.90 0.92
CA ASP A 76 -4.35 -10.67 1.46
C ASP A 76 -3.59 -9.69 0.59
N MET A 77 -2.64 -8.98 1.20
CA MET A 77 -1.64 -8.25 0.44
C MET A 77 -0.80 -9.24 -0.37
N PRO A 78 -0.59 -9.04 -1.68
CA PRO A 78 0.28 -9.90 -2.47
C PRO A 78 1.70 -9.89 -1.93
N GLN A 79 2.43 -10.97 -2.16
CA GLN A 79 3.86 -11.02 -1.85
C GLN A 79 4.63 -10.08 -2.77
N LEU A 80 5.01 -8.91 -2.25
CA LEU A 80 5.83 -7.94 -2.97
C LEU A 80 7.34 -8.27 -2.85
N PRO A 81 8.14 -8.09 -3.91
CA PRO A 81 9.56 -8.44 -3.91
C PRO A 81 10.43 -7.40 -3.21
N GLY A 82 11.61 -7.83 -2.76
CA GLY A 82 12.67 -6.95 -2.25
C GLY A 82 12.20 -6.08 -1.08
N GLU A 83 12.58 -4.80 -1.09
CA GLU A 83 12.22 -3.85 -0.03
C GLU A 83 10.70 -3.65 0.13
N LYS A 84 9.93 -3.87 -0.94
CA LYS A 84 8.46 -3.77 -0.89
C LYS A 84 7.83 -4.87 -0.03
N ALA A 85 8.56 -5.95 0.28
CA ALA A 85 8.08 -7.03 1.16
C ALA A 85 7.68 -6.52 2.55
N ALA A 86 8.28 -5.43 3.03
CA ALA A 86 7.92 -4.79 4.29
C ALA A 86 6.45 -4.33 4.32
N ILE A 87 5.89 -3.89 3.18
CA ILE A 87 4.47 -3.50 3.07
C ILE A 87 3.59 -4.73 3.27
N THR A 88 3.96 -5.85 2.63
CA THR A 88 3.24 -7.12 2.77
C THR A 88 3.21 -7.58 4.23
N SER A 89 4.38 -7.60 4.88
CA SER A 89 4.49 -8.00 6.29
C SER A 89 3.67 -7.11 7.22
N ALA A 90 3.71 -5.78 7.01
CA ALA A 90 2.91 -4.85 7.80
C ALA A 90 1.40 -5.12 7.66
N MET A 91 0.92 -5.33 6.43
CA MET A 91 -0.50 -5.63 6.19
C MET A 91 -0.93 -6.98 6.77
N GLN A 92 -0.04 -7.99 6.74
CA GLN A 92 -0.28 -9.27 7.40
C GLN A 92 -0.41 -9.13 8.93
N HIS A 93 0.46 -8.34 9.56
CA HIS A 93 0.35 -8.06 11.00
C HIS A 93 -0.96 -7.33 11.35
N VAL A 94 -1.36 -6.35 10.55
CA VAL A 94 -2.66 -5.67 10.73
C VAL A 94 -3.82 -6.67 10.66
N LYS A 95 -3.85 -7.51 9.61
CA LYS A 95 -4.88 -8.54 9.44
C LYS A 95 -4.92 -9.53 10.61
N GLN A 96 -3.74 -9.99 11.06
CA GLN A 96 -3.64 -10.92 12.18
C GLN A 96 -4.19 -10.30 13.46
N ASN A 97 -3.82 -9.05 13.77
CA ASN A 97 -4.31 -8.36 14.96
C ASN A 97 -5.83 -8.18 14.93
N LEU A 98 -6.39 -7.75 13.80
CA LEU A 98 -7.84 -7.61 13.63
C LEU A 98 -8.57 -8.95 13.75
N SER A 99 -7.99 -10.02 13.19
CA SER A 99 -8.52 -11.38 13.32
C SER A 99 -8.53 -11.83 14.78
N THR A 100 -7.44 -11.65 15.52
CA THR A 100 -7.35 -11.99 16.95
C THR A 100 -8.40 -11.23 17.76
N MET A 101 -8.51 -9.91 17.58
CA MET A 101 -9.53 -9.09 18.25
C MET A 101 -10.95 -9.59 17.95
N ASN A 102 -11.26 -9.92 16.69
CA ASN A 102 -12.56 -10.47 16.32
C ASN A 102 -12.85 -11.83 16.99
N HIS A 103 -11.84 -12.68 17.17
CA HIS A 103 -12.00 -13.95 17.89
C HIS A 103 -12.25 -13.73 19.38
N GLU A 104 -11.52 -12.81 20.01
CA GLU A 104 -11.69 -12.45 21.43
C GLU A 104 -13.08 -11.84 21.69
N ILE A 105 -13.54 -10.94 20.83
CA ILE A 105 -14.89 -10.34 20.93
C ILE A 105 -15.97 -11.43 20.84
N LYS A 106 -15.83 -12.37 19.89
CA LYS A 106 -16.76 -13.50 19.77
C LYS A 106 -16.73 -14.39 21.01
N HIS A 107 -15.54 -14.67 21.53
CA HIS A 107 -15.38 -15.47 22.75
C HIS A 107 -16.04 -14.80 23.96
N LEU A 108 -15.78 -13.49 24.16
CA LEU A 108 -16.41 -12.70 25.21
C LEU A 108 -17.94 -12.68 25.08
N ALA A 109 -18.46 -12.47 23.87
CA ALA A 109 -19.90 -12.47 23.61
C ALA A 109 -20.54 -13.84 23.91
N GLN A 110 -19.87 -14.93 23.54
CA GLN A 110 -20.30 -16.29 23.82
C GLN A 110 -20.31 -16.57 25.33
N ALA A 111 -19.24 -16.20 26.03
CA ALA A 111 -19.14 -16.38 27.48
C ALA A 111 -20.20 -15.55 28.22
N ALA A 112 -20.45 -14.31 27.79
CA ALA A 112 -21.52 -13.47 28.32
C ALA A 112 -22.90 -14.08 28.11
N ALA A 113 -23.19 -14.60 26.91
CA ALA A 113 -24.45 -15.29 26.61
C ALA A 113 -24.66 -16.54 27.48
N ASN A 114 -23.57 -17.19 27.88
CA ASN A 114 -23.58 -18.38 28.73
C ASN A 114 -23.52 -18.05 30.24
N GLY A 115 -23.40 -16.77 30.62
CA GLY A 115 -23.28 -16.34 32.03
C GLY A 115 -21.90 -16.57 32.67
N ASP A 116 -20.86 -16.85 31.89
CA ASP A 116 -19.50 -17.20 32.34
C ASP A 116 -18.48 -16.08 32.08
N LEU A 117 -18.78 -14.88 32.57
CA LEU A 117 -17.88 -13.72 32.39
C LEU A 117 -16.55 -13.85 33.16
N LEU A 118 -16.48 -14.73 34.16
CA LEU A 118 -15.28 -14.94 34.98
C LEU A 118 -14.19 -15.73 34.23
N HIS A 119 -14.56 -16.64 33.32
CA HIS A 119 -13.60 -17.37 32.48
C HIS A 119 -13.13 -16.55 31.26
N ALA A 120 -13.87 -15.50 30.90
CA ALA A 120 -13.70 -14.77 29.63
C ALA A 120 -12.57 -13.71 29.65
N VAL A 121 -12.10 -13.28 30.82
CA VAL A 121 -11.16 -12.14 30.98
C VAL A 121 -9.70 -12.58 31.21
N MET A 122 -9.43 -13.88 31.37
CA MET A 122 -8.06 -14.39 31.62
C MET A 122 -7.44 -14.90 30.32
N PRO A 123 -6.53 -14.15 29.66
CA PRO A 123 -5.78 -14.69 28.53
C PRO A 123 -4.84 -15.78 29.04
N SER A 124 -4.92 -16.98 28.45
CA SER A 124 -3.98 -18.07 28.67
C SER A 124 -2.61 -17.70 28.08
N ASN A 125 -1.81 -16.97 28.86
CA ASN A 125 -0.44 -16.63 28.53
C ASN A 125 0.46 -17.84 28.84
N SER A 126 0.42 -18.87 27.97
CA SER A 126 1.37 -19.97 27.99
C SER A 126 2.54 -19.66 27.07
N ASN A 127 3.41 -18.75 27.49
CA ASN A 127 4.76 -18.67 26.95
C ASN A 127 5.74 -18.56 28.12
N THR A 128 5.92 -19.68 28.81
CA THR A 128 7.04 -19.87 29.73
C THR A 128 8.32 -19.95 28.92
N THR A 129 9.15 -18.93 29.08
CA THR A 129 10.57 -18.90 28.79
C THR A 129 11.23 -20.20 29.24
N SER A 130 11.75 -20.99 28.31
CA SER A 130 12.82 -21.95 28.61
C SER A 130 14.14 -21.24 28.36
N VAL A 131 14.87 -21.05 29.46
CA VAL A 131 16.31 -20.76 29.51
C VAL A 131 17.09 -21.95 28.97
#